data_AF-A0A434CJA3-F1
#
_entry.id   AF-A0A434CJA3-F1
#
_cell.length_a   1.000
_cell.length_b   1.000
_cell.length_c   1.000
_cell.angle_alpha   90.00
_cell.angle_beta   90.00
_cell.angle_gamma   90.00
#
_symmetry.space_group_name_H-M   'P 1'
#
loop_
_entity.id
_entity.type
_entity.pdbx_description
1 polymer ?
#
loop_
_entity_poly.entity_id
_entity_poly.type
_entity_poly.pdbx_seq_one_letter_code
_entity_poly.pdbx_strand_id
1 'polypeptide(L)'
;VQGSQVDAAVKGDQDIEKAIAKLDSDRERLEARLTELARENKKLKTDIAAFEASKSEGGSDARRASAALREQMSDLAAQVVALTAKLDGPDSPIAKVLAAPKQSGSGERSLADRVRALQKAESAH
;
A
#
# COMPACT_ATOMS: atom_id res chain seq x y z
N VAL A 1 57.75 54.97 16.23
CA VAL A 1 57.43 53.55 16.53
C VAL A 1 56.10 53.41 17.28
N GLN A 2 55.78 54.28 18.24
CA GLN A 2 54.56 54.20 19.05
C GLN A 2 53.24 54.32 18.26
N GLY A 3 53.14 55.19 17.25
CA GLY A 3 51.93 55.33 16.41
C GLY A 3 51.58 54.11 15.55
N SER A 4 52.59 53.40 15.03
CA SER A 4 52.39 52.22 14.16
C SER A 4 51.82 51.01 14.91
N GLN A 5 52.02 50.92 16.23
CA GLN A 5 51.45 49.85 17.05
C GLN A 5 49.97 50.10 17.37
N VAL A 6 49.56 51.36 17.52
CA VAL A 6 48.16 51.72 17.77
C VAL A 6 47.31 51.48 16.52
N ASP A 7 47.82 51.82 15.34
CA ASP A 7 47.13 51.59 14.06
C ASP A 7 46.97 50.09 13.75
N ALA A 8 47.93 49.26 14.14
CA ALA A 8 47.86 47.80 13.98
C ALA A 8 46.84 47.17 14.95
N ALA A 9 46.76 47.65 16.19
CA ALA A 9 45.77 47.21 17.16
C ALA A 9 44.34 47.59 16.73
N VAL A 10 44.14 48.82 16.24
CA VAL A 10 42.84 49.30 15.74
C VAL A 10 42.39 48.52 14.50
N LYS A 11 43.30 48.16 13.59
CA LYS A 11 42.98 47.30 12.44
C LYS A 11 42.57 45.89 12.86
N GLY A 12 43.29 45.29 13.82
CA GLY A 12 42.95 43.96 14.33
C GLY A 12 41.56 43.91 14.95
N ASP A 13 41.18 44.94 15.70
CA ASP A 13 39.86 45.07 16.33
C ASP A 13 38.74 45.21 15.28
N GLN A 14 38.96 46.04 14.25
CA GLN A 14 38.01 46.20 13.14
C GLN A 14 37.83 44.91 12.31
N ASP A 15 38.89 44.12 12.14
CA ASP A 15 38.80 42.86 11.42
C ASP A 15 38.08 41.78 12.25
N ILE A 16 38.20 41.82 13.58
CA ILE A 16 37.44 40.98 14.51
C ILE A 16 35.95 41.35 14.47
N GLU A 17 35.61 42.65 14.53
CA GLU A 17 34.22 43.11 14.44
C GLU A 17 33.57 42.70 13.11
N LYS A 18 34.29 42.82 11.99
CA LYS A 18 33.81 42.35 10.68
C LYS A 18 33.60 40.84 10.65
N ALA A 19 34.48 40.06 11.29
CA ALA A 19 34.35 38.61 11.37
C ALA A 19 33.13 38.21 12.20
N ILE A 20 32.88 38.89 13.32
CA ILE A 20 31.71 38.67 14.17
C ILE A 20 30.42 39.00 13.40
N ALA A 21 30.35 40.18 12.77
CA ALA A 21 29.19 40.59 11.98
C ALA A 21 28.87 39.60 10.83
N LYS A 22 29.91 39.04 10.21
CA LYS A 22 29.75 38.01 9.18
C LYS A 22 29.23 36.70 9.76
N LEU A 23 29.76 36.26 10.91
CA LEU A 23 29.30 35.05 11.58
C LEU A 23 27.84 35.16 12.04
N ASP A 24 27.43 36.33 12.54
CA ASP A 24 26.04 36.57 12.94
C ASP A 24 25.09 36.52 11.73
N SER A 25 25.48 37.15 10.61
CA SER A 25 24.70 37.08 9.37
C SER A 25 24.58 35.66 8.81
N ASP A 26 25.69 34.90 8.82
CA ASP A 26 25.69 33.50 8.38
C ASP A 26 24.84 32.63 9.31
N ARG A 27 24.88 32.89 10.62
CA ARG A 27 24.05 32.20 11.62
C ARG A 27 22.56 32.45 11.38
N GLU A 28 22.14 33.70 11.23
CA GLU A 28 20.74 34.04 10.95
C GLU A 28 20.24 33.35 9.67
N ARG A 29 21.07 33.33 8.62
CA ARG A 29 20.75 32.65 7.36
C ARG A 29 20.60 31.13 7.54
N LEU A 30 21.45 30.52 8.36
CA LEU A 30 21.37 29.08 8.66
C LEU A 30 20.13 28.76 9.51
N GLU A 31 19.82 29.56 10.52
CA GLU A 31 18.63 29.40 11.36
C GLU A 31 17.34 29.54 10.54
N ALA A 32 17.29 30.48 9.60
CA ALA A 32 16.17 30.63 8.67
C ALA A 32 16.00 29.39 7.77
N ARG A 33 17.10 28.87 7.21
CA ARG A 33 17.08 27.65 6.39
C ARG A 33 16.67 26.40 7.18
N LEU A 34 17.14 26.26 8.41
CA LEU A 34 16.74 25.16 9.29
C LEU A 34 15.25 25.21 9.59
N THR A 35 14.71 26.39 9.83
CA THR A 35 13.27 26.58 10.06
C THR A 35 12.44 26.20 8.83
N GLU A 36 12.87 26.63 7.64
CA GLU A 36 12.22 26.28 6.37
C GLU A 36 12.24 24.76 6.13
N LEU A 37 13.41 24.13 6.26
CA LEU A 37 13.58 22.69 6.08
C LEU A 37 12.82 21.88 7.13
N ALA A 38 12.69 22.38 8.36
CA ALA A 38 11.89 21.73 9.40
C ALA A 38 10.39 21.77 9.07
N ARG A 39 9.90 22.89 8.52
CA ARG A 39 8.51 23.01 8.04
C ARG A 39 8.26 22.09 6.85
N GLU A 40 9.18 22.06 5.89
CA GLU A 40 9.09 21.20 4.72
C GLU A 40 9.14 19.72 5.12
N ASN A 41 10.05 19.32 6.01
CA ASN A 41 10.08 17.96 6.55
C ASN A 41 8.78 17.60 7.25
N LYS A 42 8.22 18.50 8.05
CA LYS A 42 6.93 18.27 8.71
C LYS A 42 5.82 18.05 7.66
N LYS A 43 5.78 18.87 6.62
CA LYS A 43 4.81 18.76 5.51
C LYS A 43 4.99 17.46 4.73
N LEU A 44 6.21 17.10 4.36
CA LEU A 44 6.49 15.86 3.66
C LEU A 44 6.09 14.63 4.49
N LYS A 45 6.38 14.65 5.80
CA LYS A 45 5.93 13.57 6.71
C LYS A 45 4.41 13.47 6.77
N THR A 46 3.68 14.59 6.80
CA THR A 46 2.21 14.55 6.76
C THR A 46 1.68 14.05 5.43
N ASP A 47 2.28 14.47 4.32
CA ASP A 47 1.86 14.06 2.97
C ASP A 47 2.12 12.56 2.74
N ILE A 48 3.27 12.05 3.19
CA ILE A 48 3.58 10.61 3.17
C ILE A 48 2.58 9.82 4.01
N ALA A 49 2.27 10.29 5.23
CA ALA A 49 1.30 9.61 6.08
C ALA A 49 -0.10 9.57 5.44
N ALA A 50 -0.53 10.65 4.80
CA ALA A 50 -1.79 10.71 4.07
C ALA A 50 -1.80 9.79 2.83
N PHE A 51 -0.69 9.72 2.10
CA PHE A 51 -0.53 8.84 0.95
C PHE A 51 -0.59 7.36 1.36
N GLU A 52 0.13 6.96 2.40
CA GLU A 52 0.11 5.58 2.90
C GLU A 52 -1.29 5.17 3.42
N ALA A 53 -2.00 6.09 4.10
CA ALA A 53 -3.38 5.86 4.53
C ALA A 53 -4.31 5.58 3.33
N SER A 54 -4.27 6.45 2.31
CA SER A 54 -5.12 6.29 1.11
C SER A 54 -4.78 5.03 0.30
N LYS A 55 -3.51 4.63 0.24
CA LYS A 55 -3.07 3.39 -0.42
C LYS A 55 -3.55 2.15 0.32
N SER A 56 -3.53 2.18 1.65
CA SER A 56 -4.04 1.08 2.48
C SER A 56 -5.54 0.89 2.29
N GLU A 57 -6.32 1.98 2.30
CA GLU A 57 -7.77 1.92 2.09
C GLU A 57 -8.13 1.43 0.68
N GLY A 58 -7.58 2.07 -0.37
CA GLY A 58 -7.85 1.67 -1.76
C GLY A 58 -7.37 0.26 -2.11
N GLY A 59 -6.24 -0.17 -1.53
CA GLY A 59 -5.75 -1.54 -1.67
C GLY A 59 -6.64 -2.57 -0.98
N SER A 60 -7.21 -2.22 0.18
CA SER A 60 -8.11 -3.11 0.92
C SER A 60 -9.44 -3.30 0.21
N ASP A 61 -10.01 -2.23 -0.36
CA ASP A 61 -11.27 -2.27 -1.10
C ASP A 61 -11.11 -3.02 -2.42
N ALA A 62 -10.04 -2.76 -3.17
CA ALA A 62 -9.77 -3.49 -4.41
C ALA A 62 -9.57 -5.00 -4.16
N ARG A 63 -8.90 -5.39 -3.07
CA ARG A 63 -8.75 -6.80 -2.68
C ARG A 63 -10.08 -7.44 -2.31
N ARG A 64 -10.91 -6.73 -1.54
CA ARG A 64 -12.25 -7.20 -1.14
C ARG A 64 -13.16 -7.36 -2.35
N ALA A 65 -13.20 -6.38 -3.25
CA ALA A 65 -13.97 -6.43 -4.49
C ALA A 65 -13.48 -7.58 -5.40
N SER A 66 -12.16 -7.76 -5.52
CA SER A 66 -11.59 -8.87 -6.29
C SER A 66 -11.93 -10.24 -5.69
N ALA A 67 -11.95 -10.37 -4.36
CA ALA A 67 -12.36 -11.60 -3.70
C ALA A 67 -13.85 -11.90 -3.91
N ALA A 68 -14.71 -10.89 -3.80
CA ALA A 68 -16.15 -11.02 -4.08
C ALA A 68 -16.42 -11.43 -5.53
N LEU A 69 -15.69 -10.83 -6.49
CA LEU A 69 -15.82 -11.20 -7.91
C LEU A 69 -15.39 -12.65 -8.16
N ARG A 70 -14.27 -13.10 -7.56
CA ARG A 70 -13.82 -14.49 -7.68
C ARG A 70 -14.84 -15.47 -7.10
N GLU A 71 -15.52 -15.11 -6.02
CA GLU A 71 -16.58 -15.93 -5.44
C GLU A 71 -17.77 -16.05 -6.40
N GLN A 72 -18.24 -14.93 -6.97
CA GLN A 72 -19.32 -14.93 -7.97
C GLN A 72 -18.96 -15.74 -9.22
N MET A 73 -17.72 -15.61 -9.71
CA MET A 73 -17.23 -16.41 -10.84
C MET A 73 -17.19 -17.90 -10.51
N SER A 74 -16.82 -18.26 -9.28
CA SER A 74 -16.79 -19.65 -8.81
C SER A 74 -18.19 -20.25 -8.72
N ASP A 75 -19.17 -19.47 -8.26
CA ASP A 75 -20.57 -19.89 -8.22
C ASP A 75 -21.19 -19.99 -9.61
N LEU A 76 -20.84 -19.07 -10.52
CA LEU A 76 -21.27 -19.14 -11.92
C LEU A 76 -20.70 -20.38 -12.61
N ALA A 77 -19.40 -20.66 -12.43
CA ALA A 77 -18.77 -21.85 -12.97
C ALA A 77 -19.44 -23.13 -12.46
N ALA A 78 -19.81 -23.17 -11.17
CA ALA A 78 -20.53 -24.31 -10.59
C ALA A 78 -21.90 -24.52 -11.26
N GLN A 79 -22.65 -23.45 -11.51
CA GLN A 79 -23.93 -23.52 -12.20
C GLN A 79 -23.80 -24.01 -13.64
N VAL A 80 -22.81 -23.50 -14.38
CA VAL A 80 -22.54 -23.94 -15.76
C VAL A 80 -22.20 -25.43 -15.78
N VAL A 81 -21.30 -25.89 -14.92
CA VAL A 81 -20.92 -27.32 -14.84
C VAL A 81 -22.12 -28.19 -14.45
N ALA A 82 -22.95 -27.75 -13.50
CA ALA A 82 -24.14 -28.49 -13.11
C ALA A 82 -25.16 -28.60 -14.25
N LEU A 83 -25.38 -27.51 -15.00
CA LEU A 83 -26.26 -27.51 -16.16
C LEU A 83 -25.72 -28.43 -17.27
N THR A 84 -24.43 -28.36 -17.58
CA THR A 84 -23.80 -29.23 -18.57
C THR A 84 -23.87 -30.70 -18.15
N ALA A 85 -23.60 -31.02 -16.87
CA ALA A 85 -23.72 -32.39 -16.37
C ALA A 85 -25.14 -32.96 -16.52
N LYS A 86 -26.18 -32.11 -16.38
CA LYS A 86 -27.57 -32.51 -16.62
C LYS A 86 -27.85 -32.76 -18.09
N LEU A 87 -27.33 -31.90 -18.97
CA LEU A 87 -27.52 -32.03 -20.42
C LEU A 87 -26.80 -33.27 -20.98
N ASP A 88 -25.59 -33.56 -20.51
CA ASP A 88 -24.79 -34.71 -20.96
C ASP A 88 -25.26 -36.05 -20.36
N GLY A 89 -26.03 -36.00 -19.27
CA GLY A 89 -26.58 -37.17 -18.60
C GLY A 89 -25.61 -37.88 -17.63
N PRO A 90 -26.08 -38.97 -16.99
CA PRO A 90 -25.38 -39.62 -15.87
C PRO A 90 -24.09 -40.35 -16.27
N ASP A 91 -23.94 -40.74 -17.54
CA ASP A 91 -22.74 -41.44 -18.03
C ASP A 91 -21.61 -40.51 -18.48
N SER A 92 -21.84 -39.19 -18.39
CA SER A 92 -20.89 -38.16 -18.80
C SER A 92 -19.60 -38.19 -17.98
N PRO A 93 -18.45 -37.79 -18.58
CA PRO A 93 -17.20 -37.66 -17.84
C PRO A 93 -17.32 -36.71 -16.63
N ILE A 94 -18.12 -35.65 -16.76
CA ILE A 94 -18.36 -34.68 -15.69
C ILE A 94 -19.07 -35.35 -14.51
N ALA A 95 -20.13 -36.11 -14.75
CA ALA A 95 -20.85 -36.84 -13.71
C ALA A 95 -19.93 -37.84 -12.97
N LYS A 96 -19.07 -38.55 -13.70
CA LYS A 96 -18.08 -39.48 -13.11
C LYS A 96 -17.07 -38.78 -12.21
N VAL A 97 -16.56 -37.61 -12.63
CA VAL A 97 -15.64 -36.80 -11.81
C VAL A 97 -16.33 -36.25 -10.56
N LEU A 98 -17.60 -35.83 -10.66
CA LEU A 98 -18.35 -35.32 -9.51
C LEU A 98 -18.68 -36.43 -8.49
N ALA A 99 -18.89 -37.66 -8.96
CA ALA A 99 -19.09 -38.84 -8.11
C ALA A 99 -17.80 -39.30 -7.41
N ALA A 100 -16.63 -38.87 -7.89
CA ALA A 100 -15.36 -39.20 -7.26
C ALA A 100 -15.26 -38.60 -5.84
N PRO A 101 -14.62 -39.34 -4.90
CA PRO A 101 -14.49 -38.91 -3.51
C PRO A 101 -13.74 -37.57 -3.40
N LYS A 102 -14.11 -36.79 -2.39
CA LYS A 102 -13.51 -35.47 -2.14
C LYS A 102 -12.00 -35.59 -1.96
N GLN A 103 -11.25 -34.97 -2.85
CA GLN A 103 -9.82 -34.73 -2.62
C GLN A 103 -9.70 -33.59 -1.62
N SER A 104 -8.96 -33.81 -0.53
CA SER A 104 -8.68 -32.78 0.47
C SER A 104 -7.79 -31.71 -0.16
N GLY A 105 -8.42 -30.66 -0.68
CA GLY A 105 -7.75 -29.43 -1.13
C GLY A 105 -7.71 -28.38 -0.02
N SER A 106 -6.85 -27.37 -0.18
CA SER A 106 -6.71 -26.23 0.72
C SER A 106 -8.07 -25.62 1.09
N GLY A 107 -8.23 -25.15 2.34
CA GLY A 107 -9.50 -24.85 3.02
C GLY A 107 -10.54 -23.91 2.38
N GLU A 108 -10.43 -23.57 1.10
CA GLU A 108 -11.46 -22.93 0.29
C GLU A 108 -12.37 -23.98 -0.39
N ARG A 109 -13.67 -23.71 -0.46
CA ARG A 109 -14.66 -24.65 -1.03
C ARG A 109 -14.43 -24.83 -2.54
N SER A 110 -14.06 -26.05 -2.93
CA SER A 110 -13.74 -26.39 -4.32
C SER A 110 -14.95 -26.25 -5.27
N LEU A 111 -14.69 -26.10 -6.57
CA LEU A 111 -15.72 -26.09 -7.61
C LEU A 111 -16.59 -27.36 -7.54
N ALA A 112 -15.99 -28.53 -7.38
CA ALA A 112 -16.70 -29.79 -7.26
C ALA A 112 -17.62 -29.83 -6.03
N ASP A 113 -17.21 -29.25 -4.89
CA ASP A 113 -18.06 -29.15 -3.71
C ASP A 113 -19.27 -28.24 -3.94
N ARG A 114 -19.09 -27.11 -4.65
CA ARG A 114 -20.18 -26.19 -5.00
C ARG A 114 -21.19 -26.88 -5.93
N VAL A 115 -20.71 -27.58 -6.96
CA VAL A 115 -21.58 -28.34 -7.90
C VAL A 115 -22.39 -29.40 -7.15
N ARG A 116 -21.76 -30.21 -6.29
CA ARG A 116 -22.48 -31.22 -5.49
C ARG A 116 -23.50 -30.59 -4.54
N ALA A 117 -23.18 -29.45 -3.93
CA ALA A 117 -24.12 -28.74 -3.07
C ALA A 117 -25.33 -28.21 -3.86
N LEU A 118 -25.11 -27.68 -5.06
CA LEU A 118 -26.15 -27.22 -5.96
C LEU A 118 -27.09 -28.37 -6.38
N GLN A 119 -26.52 -29.49 -6.82
CA GLN A 119 -27.29 -30.69 -7.18
C GLN A 119 -28.13 -31.22 -6.01
N LYS A 120 -27.55 -31.22 -4.79
CA LYS A 120 -28.27 -31.64 -3.58
C LYS A 120 -29.44 -30.71 -3.26
N ALA A 121 -29.25 -29.39 -3.40
CA ALA A 121 -30.31 -28.41 -3.18
C ALA A 121 -31.45 -28.58 -4.20
N GLU A 122 -31.12 -28.81 -5.47
CA GLU A 122 -32.11 -29.03 -6.53
C GLU A 122 -32.87 -30.35 -6.37
N SER A 123 -32.23 -31.41 -5.86
CA SER A 123 -32.90 -32.71 -5.58
C SER A 123 -33.78 -32.71 -4.33
N ALA A 124 -33.68 -31.67 -3.50
CA ALA A 124 -34.49 -31.50 -2.29
C ALA A 124 -35.76 -30.65 -2.55
N HIS A 125 -35.92 -30.13 -3.77
CA HIS A 125 -37.09 -29.44 -4.28
C HIS A 125 -37.86 -30.36 -5.24
#